data_AF-A0A522FIZ9-F1
#
_entry.id   AF-A0A522FIZ9-F1
#
_cell.length_a   1.000
_cell.length_b   1.000
_cell.length_c   1.000
_cell.angle_alpha   90.00
_cell.angle_beta   90.00
_cell.angle_gamma   90.00
#
_symmetry.space_group_name_H-M   'P 1'
#
loop_
_entity.id
_entity.type
_entity.pdbx_description
1 polymer ?
#
loop_
_entity_poly.entity_id
_entity_poly.type
_entity_poly.pdbx_seq_one_letter_code
_entity_poly.pdbx_strand_id
1 'polypeptide(L)'
;MEIQGKEVKVYDNGGKTNDRYTIVVDNSVYSMNKVPNHPNYGFNQYCGELEQGYEWNEKWGEEVHDISELPEETLKAIIQRMENK
;
A
#
# COMPACT_ATOMS: atom_id res chain seq x y z
N MET A 1 6.90 0.54 8.87
CA MET A 1 7.30 1.94 9.17
C MET A 1 6.17 2.66 9.91
N GLU A 2 6.41 3.83 10.50
CA GLU A 2 5.36 4.63 11.17
C GLU A 2 4.99 5.86 10.33
N ILE A 3 3.69 6.07 10.07
CA ILE A 3 3.18 7.25 9.35
C ILE A 3 2.07 7.86 10.21
N GLN A 4 2.23 9.12 10.59
CA GLN A 4 1.26 9.85 11.45
C GLN A 4 0.87 9.09 12.75
N GLY A 5 1.82 8.37 13.38
CA GLY A 5 1.56 7.62 14.61
C GLY A 5 0.89 6.26 14.40
N LYS A 6 0.71 5.80 13.15
CA LYS A 6 0.17 4.48 12.81
C LYS A 6 1.23 3.59 12.20
N GLU A 7 1.19 2.31 12.55
CA GLU A 7 2.02 1.29 11.89
C GLU A 7 1.49 1.06 10.48
N VAL A 8 2.37 1.24 9.50
CA VAL A 8 2.10 0.98 8.08
C VAL A 8 3.17 0.03 7.56
N LYS A 9 2.73 -1.06 6.93
CA LYS A 9 3.62 -1.94 6.16
C LYS A 9 3.37 -1.72 4.68
N VAL A 10 4.44 -1.55 3.91
CA VAL A 10 4.36 -1.38 2.46
C VAL A 10 5.31 -2.40 1.86
N TYR A 11 4.83 -3.15 0.88
CA TYR A 11 5.59 -4.11 0.12
C TYR A 11 5.62 -3.67 -1.34
N ASP A 12 6.80 -3.67 -1.93
CA ASP A 12 7.04 -3.28 -3.31
C ASP A 12 7.46 -4.48 -4.14
N ASN A 13 6.64 -4.85 -5.12
CA ASN A 13 6.93 -5.96 -6.02
C ASN A 13 7.92 -5.60 -7.15
N GLY A 14 8.47 -4.38 -7.17
CA GLY A 14 9.41 -3.89 -8.16
C GLY A 14 8.75 -3.48 -9.49
N GLY A 15 7.43 -3.33 -9.51
CA GLY A 15 6.67 -3.04 -10.72
C GLY A 15 6.48 -4.24 -11.64
N LYS A 16 6.48 -5.46 -11.08
CA LYS A 16 6.17 -6.71 -11.81
C LYS A 16 4.73 -6.71 -12.36
N THR A 17 3.82 -6.02 -11.67
CA THR A 17 2.43 -5.82 -12.07
C THR A 17 2.07 -4.34 -11.93
N ASN A 18 0.91 -3.94 -12.48
CA ASN A 18 0.45 -2.55 -12.36
C ASN A 18 0.23 -2.18 -10.88
N ASP A 19 -0.29 -3.11 -10.09
CA ASP A 19 -0.51 -3.00 -8.66
C ASP A 19 0.77 -3.26 -7.86
N ARG A 20 1.75 -2.38 -8.07
CA ARG A 20 3.12 -2.49 -7.56
C ARG A 20 3.21 -2.66 -6.04
N TYR A 21 2.38 -1.92 -5.31
CA TYR A 21 2.47 -1.81 -3.86
C TYR A 21 1.34 -2.59 -3.17
N THR A 22 1.71 -3.39 -2.17
CA THR A 22 0.76 -3.90 -1.18
C THR A 22 0.94 -3.13 0.12
N ILE A 23 -0.13 -2.57 0.67
CA ILE A 23 -0.11 -1.73 1.85
C ILE A 23 -0.98 -2.37 2.93
N VAL A 24 -0.46 -2.44 4.16
CA VAL A 24 -1.20 -2.88 5.33
C VAL A 24 -1.31 -1.72 6.32
N VAL A 25 -2.55 -1.33 6.65
CA VAL A 25 -2.89 -0.26 7.60
C VAL A 25 -4.01 -0.76 8.51
N ASP A 26 -3.76 -0.80 9.82
CA ASP A 26 -4.74 -1.22 10.83
C ASP A 26 -5.46 -2.52 10.40
N ASN A 27 -4.68 -3.56 10.08
CA ASN A 27 -5.12 -4.87 9.58
C ASN A 27 -5.66 -4.93 8.14
N SER A 28 -6.04 -3.79 7.54
CA SER A 28 -6.57 -3.76 6.19
C SER A 28 -5.47 -3.79 5.15
N VAL A 29 -5.66 -4.60 4.13
CA VAL A 29 -4.77 -4.78 3.00
C VAL A 29 -5.30 -4.02 1.79
N TYR A 30 -4.44 -3.20 1.20
CA TYR A 30 -4.71 -2.45 -0.01
C TYR A 30 -3.69 -2.81 -1.07
N SER A 31 -4.13 -2.86 -2.32
CA SER A 31 -3.26 -2.97 -3.47
C SER A 31 -3.28 -1.67 -4.27
N MET A 32 -2.11 -1.15 -4.63
CA MET A 32 -1.93 0.21 -5.12
C MET A 32 -0.84 0.29 -6.19
N ASN A 33 -0.96 1.23 -7.12
CA ASN A 33 0.12 1.57 -8.04
C ASN A 33 0.82 2.89 -7.68
N LYS A 34 1.81 3.29 -8.47
CA LYS A 34 2.59 4.53 -8.27
C LYS A 34 1.80 5.84 -8.42
N VAL A 35 0.61 5.79 -9.00
CA VAL A 35 -0.24 6.95 -9.32
C VAL A 35 -1.69 6.67 -8.93
N PRO A 36 -1.94 6.35 -7.65
CA PRO A 36 -3.18 5.72 -7.19
C PRO A 36 -4.46 6.47 -7.52
N ASN A 37 -4.40 7.80 -7.56
CA ASN A 37 -5.54 8.68 -7.76
C ASN A 37 -5.67 9.18 -9.21
N HIS A 38 -4.86 8.66 -10.13
CA HIS A 38 -4.97 9.07 -11.52
C HIS A 38 -6.28 8.57 -12.16
N PRO A 39 -7.07 9.42 -12.85
CA PRO A 39 -8.41 9.06 -13.32
C PRO A 39 -8.44 7.87 -14.30
N ASN A 40 -7.45 7.74 -15.18
CA ASN A 40 -7.45 6.73 -16.24
C ASN A 40 -6.66 5.46 -15.93
N TYR A 41 -5.76 5.51 -14.94
CA TYR A 41 -4.79 4.45 -14.71
C TYR A 41 -4.35 4.34 -13.24
N GLY A 42 -5.02 5.06 -12.34
CA GLY A 42 -4.80 4.91 -10.91
C GLY A 42 -5.36 3.59 -10.42
N PHE A 43 -4.64 2.99 -9.49
CA PHE A 43 -5.07 1.77 -8.81
C PHE A 43 -4.82 1.93 -7.32
N ASN A 44 -5.89 1.80 -6.54
CA ASN A 44 -5.91 1.91 -5.08
C ASN A 44 -7.16 1.18 -4.57
N GLN A 45 -7.05 -0.11 -4.33
CA GLN A 45 -8.18 -0.99 -4.03
C GLN A 45 -8.01 -1.69 -2.69
N TYR A 46 -9.08 -1.74 -1.90
CA TYR A 46 -9.15 -2.58 -0.71
C TYR A 46 -9.23 -4.05 -1.14
N CYS A 47 -8.38 -4.89 -0.55
CA CYS A 47 -8.28 -6.31 -0.87
C CYS A 47 -8.94 -7.18 0.20
N GLY A 48 -8.88 -6.80 1.47
CA GLY A 48 -9.35 -7.58 2.61
C GLY A 48 -8.64 -7.20 3.90
N GLU A 49 -8.79 -8.02 4.93
CA GLU A 49 -8.07 -7.92 6.21
C GLU A 49 -7.06 -9.06 6.39
N LEU A 50 -5.98 -8.86 7.16
CA LEU A 50 -5.04 -9.95 7.46
C LEU A 50 -5.75 -11.15 8.11
N GLU A 51 -6.74 -10.90 8.97
CA GLU A 51 -7.56 -11.92 9.65
C GLU A 51 -8.37 -12.80 8.68
N GLN A 52 -8.59 -12.34 7.44
CA GLN A 52 -9.26 -13.12 6.40
C GLN A 52 -8.29 -14.05 5.64
N GLY A 53 -7.04 -14.16 6.09
CA GLY A 53 -5.99 -14.97 5.47
C GLY A 53 -5.14 -14.21 4.44
N TYR A 54 -5.22 -12.87 4.42
CA TYR A 54 -4.31 -12.05 3.61
C TYR A 54 -2.96 -11.95 4.31
N GLU A 55 -2.08 -12.90 4.05
CA GLU A 55 -0.72 -12.91 4.59
C GLU A 55 0.32 -12.52 3.54
N TRP A 56 1.46 -12.02 4.01
CA TRP A 56 2.59 -11.72 3.15
C TRP A 56 3.03 -12.97 2.39
N ASN A 57 3.36 -12.79 1.12
CA ASN A 57 3.95 -13.79 0.26
C ASN A 57 4.89 -13.13 -0.76
N GLU A 58 5.67 -13.94 -1.48
CA GLU A 58 6.67 -13.46 -2.43
C GLU A 58 6.13 -12.53 -3.54
N LYS A 59 4.82 -12.57 -3.82
CA LYS A 59 4.20 -11.69 -4.84
C LYS A 59 3.99 -10.27 -4.33
N TRP A 60 3.87 -10.08 -3.01
CA TRP A 60 3.75 -8.74 -2.41
C TRP A 60 5.04 -7.96 -2.59
N GLY A 61 6.17 -8.66 -2.67
CA GLY A 61 7.49 -8.06 -2.87
C GLY A 61 8.24 -7.82 -1.57
N GLU A 62 9.21 -6.91 -1.65
CA GLU A 62 10.09 -6.58 -0.53
C GLU A 62 9.48 -5.51 0.34
N GLU A 63 9.68 -5.61 1.66
CA GLU A 63 9.18 -4.59 2.59
C GLU A 63 9.97 -3.30 2.42
N VAL A 64 9.24 -2.20 2.19
CA VAL A 64 9.79 -0.85 2.16
C VAL A 64 9.94 -0.37 3.60
N HIS A 65 11.17 -0.01 3.98
CA HIS A 65 11.48 0.45 5.33
C HIS A 65 11.62 1.98 5.45
N ASP A 66 11.88 2.67 4.34
CA ASP A 66 11.99 4.13 4.28
C ASP A 66 10.83 4.74 3.47
N ILE A 67 10.07 5.64 4.11
CA ILE A 67 8.96 6.35 3.50
C ILE A 67 9.39 7.23 2.32
N SER A 68 10.66 7.68 2.30
CA SER A 68 11.21 8.51 1.24
C SER A 68 11.35 7.77 -0.10
N GLU A 69 11.32 6.43 -0.08
CA GLU A 69 11.34 5.58 -1.27
C GLU A 69 9.99 5.53 -1.99
N LEU A 70 8.91 5.95 -1.32
CA LEU A 70 7.57 5.95 -1.88
C LEU A 70 7.32 7.18 -2.76
N PRO A 71 6.66 7.03 -3.92
CA PRO A 71 6.18 8.18 -4.68
C PRO A 71 5.23 9.03 -3.82
N GLU A 72 5.33 10.36 -3.95
CA GLU A 72 4.52 11.31 -3.18
C GLU A 72 3.01 11.01 -3.26
N GLU A 73 2.52 10.67 -4.45
CA GLU A 73 1.10 10.33 -4.67
C GLU A 73 0.70 9.01 -4.00
N THR A 74 1.62 8.05 -3.90
CA THR A 74 1.41 6.80 -3.16
C THR A 74 1.28 7.09 -1.68
N LEU A 75 2.20 7.90 -1.13
CA LEU A 75 2.16 8.31 0.27
C LEU A 75 0.87 9.05 0.63
N LYS A 76 0.43 10.01 -0.21
CA LYS A 76 -0.85 10.73 -0.02
C LYS A 76 -2.03 9.77 0.04
N ALA A 77 -2.07 8.77 -0.84
CA ALA A 77 -3.15 7.79 -0.86
C ALA A 77 -3.15 6.87 0.36
N ILE A 78 -1.97 6.50 0.89
CA ILE A 78 -1.86 5.76 2.16
C ILE A 78 -2.43 6.59 3.31
N ILE A 79 -2.08 7.88 3.38
CA ILE A 79 -2.61 8.80 4.39
C ILE A 79 -4.14 8.90 4.30
N GLN A 80 -4.70 9.02 3.10
CA GLN A 80 -6.15 9.02 2.91
C GLN A 80 -6.83 7.73 3.42
N ARG A 81 -6.16 6.56 3.34
CA ARG A 81 -6.71 5.31 3.90
C ARG A 81 -6.72 5.31 5.42
N MET A 82 -5.79 6.01 6.05
CA MET A 82 -5.72 6.15 7.50
C MET A 82 -6.79 7.09 8.07
N GLU A 83 -7.18 8.12 7.31
CA GLU A 83 -8.16 9.16 7.71
C GLU A 83 -9.62 8.77 7.45
N ASN A 84 -9.89 7.92 6.46
CA ASN A 84 -11.26 7.53 6.06
C ASN A 84 -11.79 6.28 6.78
N LYS A 85 -11.23 5.93 7.95
CA LYS A 85 -11.72 4.90 8.86
C LYS A 85 -12.22 5.55 10.15
#